data_AF-A0A285DRI6-F1
#
_entry.id   AF-A0A285DRI6-F1
#
_cell.length_a   1.000
_cell.length_b   1.000
_cell.length_c   1.000
_cell.angle_alpha   90.00
_cell.angle_beta   90.00
_cell.angle_gamma   90.00
#
_symmetry.space_group_name_H-M   'P 1'
#
loop_
_entity.id
_entity.type
_entity.pdbx_description
1 polymer ?
#
loop_
_entity_poly.entity_id
_entity_poly.type
_entity_poly.pdbx_seq_one_letter_code
_entity_poly.pdbx_strand_id
1 'polypeptide(L)' 'MKRKTPFFGFHETAEGAMVLTHRCRPVAVVRSEEQISAFRADLAAAADRQEVIAQWAARFPRLR' A
#
# COMPACT_ATOMS: atom_id res chain seq x y z
N MET A 1 -17.51 21.01 4.02
CA MET A 1 -16.83 20.66 2.75
C MET A 1 -15.96 19.42 2.99
N LYS A 2 -16.11 18.39 2.16
CA LYS A 2 -15.57 17.03 2.34
C LYS A 2 -14.03 17.05 2.35
N ARG A 3 -13.39 16.49 3.39
CA ARG A 3 -11.93 16.33 3.45
C ARG A 3 -11.48 15.47 2.25
N LYS A 4 -10.80 16.09 1.28
CA LYS A 4 -10.10 15.40 0.19
C LYS A 4 -8.76 14.92 0.70
N THR A 5 -8.64 13.66 1.09
CA THR A 5 -7.39 12.86 1.01
C THR A 5 -7.72 11.40 1.32
N PRO A 6 -7.18 10.40 0.59
CA PRO A 6 -5.72 10.20 0.50
C PRO A 6 -5.17 9.94 -0.92
N PHE A 7 -3.88 10.27 -1.12
CA PHE A 7 -3.17 10.07 -2.37
C PHE A 7 -2.77 8.60 -2.53
N PHE A 8 -2.30 7.93 -1.48
CA PHE A 8 -2.08 6.48 -1.45
C PHE A 8 -2.81 5.80 -0.29
N GLY A 9 -3.23 4.55 -0.47
CA GLY A 9 -3.90 3.75 0.56
C GLY A 9 -3.65 2.27 0.36
N PHE A 10 -4.10 1.42 1.29
CA PHE A 10 -4.02 -0.02 1.13
C PHE A 10 -5.21 -0.71 1.78
N HIS A 11 -5.51 -1.93 1.35
CA HIS A 11 -6.43 -2.84 2.02
C HIS A 11 -5.95 -4.28 1.88
N GLU A 12 -6.38 -5.12 2.81
CA GLU A 12 -6.15 -6.56 2.76
C GLU A 12 -7.33 -7.24 2.08
N THR A 13 -7.03 -8.25 1.27
CA THR A 13 -8.02 -9.06 0.55
C THR A 13 -8.33 -10.32 1.35
N ALA A 14 -9.44 -10.99 1.05
CA ALA A 14 -9.82 -12.25 1.69
C ALA A 14 -8.81 -13.39 1.46
N GLU A 15 -7.97 -13.28 0.43
CA GLU A 15 -6.90 -14.24 0.11
C GLU A 15 -5.60 -13.96 0.88
N GLY A 16 -5.60 -12.98 1.80
CA GLY A 16 -4.42 -12.60 2.58
C GLY A 16 -3.41 -11.75 1.80
N ALA A 17 -3.74 -11.26 0.61
CA ALA A 17 -2.89 -10.33 -0.13
C ALA A 17 -3.18 -8.87 0.26
N MET A 18 -2.15 -8.01 0.20
CA MET A 18 -2.30 -6.57 0.38
C MET A 18 -2.32 -5.83 -0.95
N VAL A 19 -3.37 -5.06 -1.18
CA VAL A 19 -3.55 -4.22 -2.37
C VAL A 19 -3.25 -2.78 -2.01
N LEU A 20 -2.24 -2.21 -2.68
CA LEU A 20 -1.92 -0.80 -2.58
C LEU A 20 -2.69 -0.02 -3.65
N THR A 21 -3.19 1.15 -3.28
CA THR A 21 -4.06 1.99 -4.11
C THR A 21 -3.52 3.40 -4.20
N HIS A 22 -3.70 4.03 -5.36
CA HIS A 22 -3.50 5.46 -5.57
C HIS A 22 -4.81 6.06 -6.06
N ARG A 23 -5.34 7.07 -5.36
CA ARG A 23 -6.67 7.65 -5.64
C ARG A 23 -7.77 6.59 -5.82
N CYS A 24 -7.80 5.61 -4.90
CA CYS A 24 -8.71 4.46 -4.91
C CYS A 24 -8.56 3.48 -6.08
N ARG A 25 -7.55 3.62 -6.95
CA ARG A 25 -7.24 2.63 -7.99
C ARG A 25 -6.11 1.72 -7.52
N PRO A 26 -6.21 0.39 -7.68
CA PRO A 26 -5.11 -0.51 -7.36
C PRO A 26 -3.90 -0.21 -8.24
N VAL A 27 -2.70 -0.18 -7.65
CA VAL A 27 -1.43 0.10 -8.35
C VAL A 27 -0.37 -0.96 -8.09
N ALA A 28 -0.46 -1.69 -6.97
CA ALA A 28 0.43 -2.78 -6.64
C ALA A 28 -0.29 -3.82 -5.76
N VAL A 29 0.21 -5.06 -5.81
CA VAL A 29 -0.30 -6.17 -4.99
C VAL A 29 0.88 -6.92 -4.38
N VAL A 30 0.93 -6.95 -3.06
CA VAL A 30 1.90 -7.68 -2.24
C VAL A 30 1.25 -9.00 -1.79
N ARG A 31 1.85 -10.13 -2.16
CA ARG A 31 1.26 -11.48 -1.91
C ARG A 31 2.10 -12.36 -1.00
N SER A 32 3.40 -12.10 -0.87
CA SER A 32 4.26 -12.89 0.01
C SER A 32 4.03 -12.47 1.45
N GLU A 33 3.82 -13.43 2.35
CA GLU A 33 3.69 -13.18 3.79
C GLU A 33 4.89 -12.40 4.35
N GLU A 34 6.10 -12.72 3.89
CA GLU A 34 7.32 -12.00 4.27
C GLU A 34 7.26 -10.52 3.87
N GLN A 35 6.81 -10.25 2.65
CA GLN A 35 6.67 -8.88 2.14
C GLN A 35 5.54 -8.12 2.85
N ILE A 36 4.44 -8.79 3.18
CA ILE A 36 3.33 -8.22 3.95
C ILE A 36 3.80 -7.85 5.35
N SER A 37 4.56 -8.75 6.00
CA SER A 37 5.14 -8.50 7.31
C SER A 37 6.11 -7.32 7.27
N ALA A 38 7.01 -7.27 6.29
CA ALA A 38 7.94 -6.15 6.08
C ALA A 38 7.19 -4.83 5.84
N PHE A 39 6.16 -4.83 4.99
CA PHE A 39 5.34 -3.64 4.74
C PHE A 39 4.66 -3.12 6.00
N ARG A 40 4.12 -4.03 6.84
CA ARG A 40 3.51 -3.66 8.13
C ARG A 40 4.53 -3.10 9.11
N ALA A 41 5.74 -3.66 9.13
CA ALA A 41 6.84 -3.15 9.96
C ALA A 41 7.26 -1.75 9.53
N ASP A 42 7.45 -1.50 8.23
CA ASP A 42 7.79 -0.18 7.69
C ASP A 42 6.70 0.86 8.01
N LEU A 43 5.41 0.48 7.88
CA LEU A 43 4.28 1.34 8.23
C LEU A 43 4.22 1.71 9.72
N ALA A 44 4.63 0.81 10.60
CA ALA A 44 4.64 1.03 12.04
C ALA A 44 5.83 1.91 12.47
N ALA A 45 6.96 1.80 11.77
CA ALA A 45 8.18 2.54 12.07
C ALA A 45 8.21 3.96 11.47
N ALA A 46 7.54 4.18 10.34
CA ALA A 46 7.62 5.46 9.63
C ALA A 46 6.73 6.56 10.22
N ALA A 47 7.27 7.78 10.23
CA ALA A 47 6.51 8.99 10.58
C ALA A 47 5.45 9.34 9.51
N ASP A 48 5.71 9.05 8.23
CA ASP A 48 4.78 9.27 7.12
C ASP A 48 4.38 7.95 6.43
N ARG A 49 3.11 7.57 6.63
CA ARG A 49 2.52 6.38 6.02
C ARG A 49 2.33 6.53 4.51
N GLN A 50 2.07 7.73 4.00
CA GLN A 50 1.88 7.96 2.55
C GLN A 50 3.17 7.69 1.80
N GLU A 51 4.30 8.12 2.34
CA GLU A 51 5.61 7.88 1.75
C GLU A 51 5.92 6.39 1.65
N VAL A 52 5.74 5.63 2.74
CA VAL A 52 5.93 4.17 2.74
C VAL A 52 5.06 3.49 1.69
N ILE A 53 3.76 3.81 1.64
CA ILE A 53 2.84 3.21 0.66
C ILE A 53 3.27 3.56 -0.77
N ALA A 54 3.71 4.80 -1.02
CA ALA A 54 4.18 5.22 -2.34
C ALA A 54 5.46 4.49 -2.76
N GLN A 55 6.44 4.34 -1.85
CA GLN A 55 7.68 3.61 -2.10
C GLN A 55 7.40 2.13 -2.42
N TRP A 56 6.51 1.49 -1.65
CA TRP A 56 6.10 0.11 -1.91
C TRP A 56 5.33 -0.03 -3.23
N ALA A 57 4.43 0.92 -3.55
CA ALA A 57 3.72 0.93 -4.83
C ALA A 57 4.67 1.09 -6.02
N ALA A 58 5.73 1.91 -5.89
CA ALA A 58 6.75 2.12 -6.92
C ALA A 58 7.68 0.91 -7.11
N ARG A 59 7.89 0.10 -6.06
CA ARG A 59 8.76 -1.10 -6.08
C ARG A 59 8.08 -2.31 -6.71
N PHE A 60 6.75 -2.39 -6.65
CA PHE A 60 5.96 -3.49 -7.20
C PHE A 60 4.88 -3.03 -8.19
N PRO A 61 5.21 -2.26 -9.24
CA PRO A 61 4.23 -1.79 -10.20
C PRO A 61 3.67 -2.99 -10.96
N ARG A 62 2.40 -3.33 -10.70
CA ARG A 62 1.70 -4.41 -11.40
C ARG A 62 0.47 -3.85 -12.08
N LEU A 63 0.68 -3.12 -13.16
CA LEU A 63 -0.31 -2.82 -14.19
C LEU A 63 0.45 -2.35 -15.44
N ARG A 64 0.89 -3.31 -16.26
CA ARG A 64 1.14 -3.13 -17.69
C ARG A 64 0.30 -4.14 -18.44
#